data_AF-A0A3B4ALC2-F1
#
_entry.id   AF-A0A3B4ALC2-F1
#
_cell.length_a   1.000
_cell.length_b   1.000
_cell.length_c   1.000
_cell.angle_alpha   90.00
_cell.angle_beta   90.00
_cell.angle_gamma   90.00
#
_symmetry.space_group_name_H-M   'P 1'
#
loop_
_entity.id
_entity.type
_entity.pdbx_description
1 polymer ?
#
loop_
_entity_poly.entity_id
_entity_poly.type
_entity_poly.pdbx_seq_one_letter_code
_entity_poly.pdbx_strand_id
1 'polypeptide(L)'
;MVKVQSTWRLRYSALIYTFIQQVIVEAEIVEETMQTGELNPHHYPAQRAARAVQHYINTRYGSPFKVFMINKVHSGNAEDINNAGRKYQLEISFQEIISNSTHKCSAEVLFPRGEIQGSPEVSVLCEELETLNTTKDDEALYQKLKTRQSMVVAQNLPDSHGHIDPDMKPLWYLGIVASSFIMLKESTENTLYNMAQVGNVTQLVCQFYYIKLYFCLNVIQEIIRWKLQINWSPLEGVKVQQMEKMPHCHECKKPPNTE
;
A
#
# COMPACT_ATOMS: atom_id res chain seq x y z
N MET A 1 -5.68 -67.34 -5.05
CA MET A 1 -6.03 -66.18 -5.91
C MET A 1 -6.11 -64.82 -5.18
N VAL A 2 -6.09 -64.75 -3.83
CA VAL A 2 -6.30 -63.47 -3.09
C VAL A 2 -5.02 -62.62 -2.92
N LYS A 3 -3.82 -63.22 -2.88
CA LYS A 3 -2.53 -62.51 -2.66
C LYS A 3 -2.05 -61.62 -3.82
N VAL A 4 -2.58 -61.83 -5.02
CA VAL A 4 -2.14 -61.08 -6.22
C VAL A 4 -2.91 -59.75 -6.32
N GLN A 5 -4.20 -59.73 -6.00
CA GLN A 5 -5.00 -58.50 -6.06
C GLN A 5 -4.59 -57.44 -5.01
N SER A 6 -4.09 -57.85 -3.84
CA SER A 6 -3.62 -56.93 -2.80
C SER A 6 -2.33 -56.21 -3.18
N THR A 7 -1.40 -56.88 -3.86
CA THR A 7 -0.14 -56.28 -4.31
C THR A 7 -0.32 -55.32 -5.49
N TRP A 8 -1.28 -55.57 -6.38
CA TRP A 8 -1.63 -54.63 -7.46
C TRP A 8 -2.26 -53.34 -6.92
N ARG A 9 -3.17 -53.42 -5.95
CA ARG A 9 -3.78 -52.21 -5.32
C ARG A 9 -2.75 -51.35 -4.59
N LEU A 10 -1.81 -51.97 -3.88
CA LEU A 10 -0.75 -51.24 -3.17
C LEU A 10 0.23 -50.56 -4.15
N ARG A 11 0.58 -51.22 -5.25
CA ARG A 11 1.45 -50.62 -6.29
C ARG A 11 0.76 -49.48 -7.05
N TYR A 12 -0.53 -49.62 -7.39
CA TYR A 12 -1.30 -48.55 -8.00
C TYR A 12 -1.45 -47.34 -7.07
N SER A 13 -1.72 -47.56 -5.78
CA SER A 13 -1.81 -46.48 -4.79
C SER A 13 -0.48 -45.76 -4.59
N ALA A 14 0.64 -46.47 -4.60
CA ALA A 14 1.97 -45.88 -4.50
C ALA A 14 2.32 -45.03 -5.74
N LEU A 15 2.01 -45.52 -6.95
CA LEU A 15 2.25 -44.77 -8.19
C LEU A 15 1.43 -43.48 -8.27
N ILE A 16 0.16 -43.51 -7.84
CA ILE A 16 -0.69 -42.31 -7.78
C ILE A 16 -0.14 -41.31 -6.77
N TYR A 17 0.30 -41.77 -5.60
CA TYR A 17 0.88 -40.90 -4.57
C TYR A 17 2.17 -40.23 -5.05
N THR A 18 3.07 -40.97 -5.73
CA THR A 18 4.30 -40.41 -6.30
C THR A 18 4.01 -39.40 -7.40
N PHE A 19 3.01 -39.66 -8.26
CA PHE A 19 2.61 -38.73 -9.31
C PHE A 19 2.03 -37.43 -8.73
N ILE A 20 1.18 -37.51 -7.70
CA ILE A 20 0.65 -36.34 -7.01
C ILE A 20 1.77 -35.53 -6.34
N GLN A 21 2.71 -36.18 -5.67
CA GLN A 21 3.88 -35.53 -5.07
C GLN A 21 4.72 -34.81 -6.12
N GLN A 22 4.96 -35.44 -7.28
CA GLN A 22 5.69 -34.81 -8.37
C GLN A 22 4.98 -33.59 -8.94
N VAL A 23 3.65 -33.66 -9.13
CA VAL A 23 2.84 -32.52 -9.58
C VAL A 23 2.87 -31.37 -8.56
N ILE A 24 2.85 -31.67 -7.26
CA ILE A 24 2.97 -30.65 -6.20
C ILE A 24 4.35 -29.99 -6.24
N VAL A 25 5.42 -30.77 -6.33
CA VAL A 25 6.79 -30.25 -6.40
C VAL A 25 7.01 -29.40 -7.66
N GLU A 26 6.51 -29.86 -8.82
CA GLU A 26 6.58 -29.08 -10.06
C GLU A 26 5.78 -27.77 -9.93
N ALA A 27 4.62 -27.78 -9.28
CA ALA A 27 3.85 -26.57 -9.01
C ALA A 27 4.57 -25.61 -8.05
N GLU A 28 5.20 -26.11 -6.98
CA GLU A 28 6.00 -25.30 -6.05
C GLU A 28 7.20 -24.67 -6.75
N ILE A 29 7.93 -25.42 -7.58
CA ILE A 29 9.06 -24.89 -8.37
C ILE A 29 8.58 -23.83 -9.38
N VAL A 30 7.43 -24.04 -10.02
CA VAL A 30 6.84 -23.07 -10.95
C VAL A 30 6.39 -21.81 -10.22
N GLU A 31 5.88 -21.92 -9.01
CA GLU A 31 5.50 -20.77 -8.18
C GLU A 31 6.74 -20.02 -7.65
N GLU A 32 7.80 -20.73 -7.26
CA GLU A 32 9.06 -20.14 -6.82
C GLU A 32 9.80 -19.42 -7.98
N THR A 33 9.81 -20.01 -9.17
CA THR A 33 10.35 -19.39 -10.40
C THR A 33 9.52 -18.21 -10.89
N MET A 34 8.21 -18.16 -10.59
CA MET A 34 7.40 -16.95 -10.82
C MET A 34 7.63 -15.85 -9.76
N GLN A 35 8.35 -16.17 -8.68
CA GLN A 35 8.65 -15.25 -7.58
C GLN A 35 10.10 -14.74 -7.57
N THR A 36 11.03 -15.42 -8.26
CA THR A 36 12.46 -15.08 -8.32
C THR A 36 12.95 -15.15 -9.78
N GLY A 37 13.84 -14.23 -10.18
CA GLY A 37 14.27 -14.05 -11.56
C GLY A 37 13.46 -12.97 -12.29
N GLU A 38 13.32 -13.10 -13.61
CA GLU A 38 12.52 -12.15 -14.41
C GLU A 38 11.03 -12.28 -14.07
N LEU A 39 10.42 -11.18 -13.64
CA LEU A 39 9.04 -11.16 -13.19
C LEU A 39 8.10 -10.80 -14.33
N ASN A 40 6.93 -11.44 -14.36
CA ASN A 40 5.82 -10.94 -15.17
C ASN A 40 5.32 -9.59 -14.59
N PRO A 41 5.39 -8.48 -15.34
CA PRO A 41 5.01 -7.15 -14.83
C PRO A 41 3.54 -7.04 -14.40
N HIS A 42 2.66 -7.91 -14.91
CA HIS A 42 1.23 -7.91 -14.58
C HIS A 42 0.88 -8.85 -13.42
N HIS A 43 1.84 -9.63 -12.92
CA HIS A 43 1.62 -10.59 -11.83
C HIS A 43 1.88 -9.97 -10.45
N TYR A 44 1.34 -10.61 -9.41
CA TYR A 44 1.32 -10.09 -8.05
C TYR A 44 2.68 -9.68 -7.48
N PRO A 45 3.80 -10.42 -7.62
CA PRO A 45 5.08 -10.01 -7.05
C PRO A 45 5.55 -8.64 -7.56
N ALA A 46 5.53 -8.43 -8.88
CA ALA A 46 5.90 -7.15 -9.49
C ALA A 46 4.94 -6.02 -9.06
N GLN A 47 3.63 -6.29 -9.03
CA GLN A 47 2.61 -5.30 -8.66
C GLN A 47 2.66 -4.90 -7.18
N ARG A 48 2.91 -5.85 -6.27
CA ARG A 48 3.04 -5.58 -4.83
C ARG A 48 4.31 -4.81 -4.51
N ALA A 49 5.44 -5.21 -5.12
CA ALA A 49 6.70 -4.48 -4.99
C ALA A 49 6.57 -3.04 -5.54
N ALA A 50 5.97 -2.87 -6.73
CA ALA A 50 5.69 -1.56 -7.29
C ALA A 50 4.76 -0.72 -6.39
N ARG A 51 3.80 -1.35 -5.70
CA ARG A 51 2.91 -0.65 -4.74
C ARG A 51 3.67 -0.12 -3.54
N ALA A 52 4.64 -0.86 -3.01
CA ALA A 52 5.53 -0.36 -1.97
C ALA A 52 6.33 0.87 -2.46
N VAL A 53 6.82 0.85 -3.70
CA VAL A 53 7.49 2.02 -4.33
C VAL A 53 6.54 3.22 -4.42
N GLN A 54 5.29 3.02 -4.84
CA GLN A 54 4.29 4.09 -4.89
C GLN A 54 4.11 4.75 -3.53
N HIS A 55 3.98 3.94 -2.47
CA HIS A 55 3.82 4.45 -1.12
C HIS A 55 5.04 5.23 -0.69
N TYR A 56 6.25 4.74 -0.94
CA TYR A 56 7.49 5.47 -0.70
C TYR A 56 7.54 6.83 -1.41
N ILE A 57 7.24 6.87 -2.71
CA ILE A 57 7.21 8.11 -3.48
C ILE A 57 6.21 9.11 -2.87
N ASN A 58 5.01 8.66 -2.50
CA ASN A 58 4.03 9.53 -1.86
C ASN A 58 4.50 10.02 -0.48
N THR A 59 5.23 9.22 0.32
CA THR A 59 5.80 9.71 1.59
C THR A 59 6.88 10.77 1.41
N ARG A 60 7.63 10.71 0.30
CA ARG A 60 8.77 11.61 0.04
C ARG A 60 8.37 12.88 -0.70
N TYR A 61 7.48 12.76 -1.68
CA TYR A 61 7.14 13.82 -2.60
C TYR A 61 5.66 14.25 -2.51
N GLY A 62 4.81 13.50 -1.83
CA GLY A 62 3.36 13.77 -1.82
C GLY A 62 2.97 15.05 -1.09
N SER A 63 1.92 15.72 -1.59
CA SER A 63 1.27 16.87 -0.96
C SER A 63 -0.24 16.86 -1.24
N PRO A 64 -1.04 17.75 -0.61
CA PRO A 64 -2.45 17.94 -0.95
C PRO A 64 -2.71 18.25 -2.43
N PHE A 65 -1.70 18.63 -3.21
CA PHE A 65 -1.79 18.88 -4.65
C PHE A 65 -0.84 18.02 -5.49
N LYS A 66 -0.23 16.98 -4.89
CA LYS A 66 0.69 16.08 -5.59
C LYS A 66 0.55 14.65 -5.08
N VAL A 67 -0.02 13.76 -5.89
CA VAL A 67 -0.21 12.35 -5.54
C VAL A 67 0.12 11.45 -6.72
N PHE A 68 0.90 10.41 -6.46
CA PHE A 68 1.38 9.49 -7.47
C PHE A 68 0.65 8.15 -7.39
N MET A 69 0.24 7.66 -8.57
CA MET A 69 -0.30 6.32 -8.77
C MET A 69 0.54 5.55 -9.79
N ILE A 70 0.64 4.23 -9.64
CA ILE A 70 1.23 3.37 -10.67
C ILE A 70 0.36 3.47 -11.92
N ASN A 71 0.96 3.91 -13.02
CA ASN A 71 0.36 3.82 -14.36
C ASN A 71 0.68 2.46 -14.98
N LYS A 72 1.95 2.06 -14.94
CA LYS A 72 2.41 0.80 -15.55
C LYS A 72 3.70 0.29 -14.92
N VAL A 73 3.77 -1.02 -14.68
CA VAL A 73 5.04 -1.71 -14.45
C VAL A 73 5.53 -2.24 -15.80
N HIS A 74 6.74 -1.85 -16.21
CA HIS A 74 7.30 -2.21 -17.51
C HIS A 74 8.10 -3.51 -17.45
N SER A 75 8.93 -3.65 -16.43
CA SER A 75 9.74 -4.84 -16.18
C SER A 75 10.02 -4.97 -14.68
N GLY A 76 10.40 -6.18 -14.27
CA GLY A 76 10.82 -6.45 -12.91
C GLY A 76 11.74 -7.66 -12.84
N ASN A 77 12.65 -7.64 -11.89
CA ASN A 77 13.44 -8.80 -11.49
C ASN A 77 13.36 -8.95 -9.96
N ALA A 78 13.36 -10.17 -9.46
CA ALA A 78 13.49 -10.47 -8.05
C ALA A 78 14.70 -11.38 -7.77
N GLU A 79 15.41 -11.09 -6.69
CA GLU A 79 16.56 -11.86 -6.22
C GLU A 79 16.40 -12.14 -4.72
N ASP A 80 16.59 -13.39 -4.31
CA ASP A 80 16.69 -13.74 -2.90
C ASP A 80 18.08 -13.37 -2.38
N ILE A 81 18.13 -12.39 -1.49
CA ILE A 81 19.34 -11.98 -0.80
C ILE A 81 19.36 -12.73 0.54
N ASN A 82 20.14 -13.82 0.59
CA ASN A 82 20.40 -14.64 1.78
C ASN A 82 20.24 -13.88 3.10
N ASN A 83 19.51 -14.41 4.08
CA ASN A 83 19.30 -13.84 5.43
C ASN A 83 18.78 -12.39 5.51
N ALA A 84 18.81 -11.59 4.43
CA ALA A 84 18.38 -10.20 4.39
C ALA A 84 16.92 -10.11 3.91
N GLY A 85 16.55 -10.89 2.89
CA GLY A 85 15.20 -10.92 2.33
C GLY A 85 15.19 -10.89 0.82
N ARG A 86 14.07 -10.54 0.21
CA ARG A 86 13.93 -10.55 -1.26
C ARG A 86 14.02 -9.14 -1.82
N LYS A 87 14.96 -8.94 -2.74
CA LYS A 87 15.18 -7.69 -3.45
C LYS A 87 14.44 -7.72 -4.78
N TYR A 88 13.82 -6.60 -5.13
CA TYR A 88 13.11 -6.37 -6.39
C TYR A 88 13.74 -5.17 -7.10
N GLN A 89 14.05 -5.31 -8.38
CA GLN A 89 14.41 -4.19 -9.26
C GLN A 89 13.28 -3.99 -10.28
N LEU A 90 12.79 -2.76 -10.42
CA LEU A 90 11.58 -2.47 -11.19
C LEU A 90 11.76 -1.24 -12.07
N GLU A 91 11.21 -1.30 -13.28
CA GLU A 91 10.98 -0.15 -14.15
C GLU A 91 9.49 0.20 -14.13
N ILE A 92 9.13 1.38 -13.61
CA ILE A 92 7.75 1.76 -13.34
C ILE A 92 7.46 3.13 -13.93
N SER A 93 6.29 3.31 -14.54
CA SER A 93 5.73 4.63 -14.80
C SER A 93 4.70 4.99 -13.75
N PHE A 94 4.89 6.14 -13.12
CA PHE A 94 3.93 6.76 -12.20
C PHE A 94 3.18 7.88 -12.90
N GLN A 95 1.89 7.99 -12.62
CA GLN A 95 1.05 9.11 -13.02
C GLN A 95 0.87 10.04 -11.81
N GLU A 96 1.13 11.34 -12.00
CA GLU A 96 0.70 12.37 -11.05
C GLU A 96 -0.76 12.71 -11.38
N ILE A 97 -1.66 12.44 -10.44
CA ILE A 97 -3.09 12.32 -10.76
C ILE A 97 -3.79 13.66 -10.99
N ILE A 98 -3.18 14.78 -10.57
CA ILE A 98 -3.79 16.11 -10.61
C ILE A 98 -3.45 16.82 -11.92
N SER A 99 -2.17 16.82 -12.28
CA SER A 99 -1.64 17.33 -13.55
C SER A 99 -1.77 16.34 -14.71
N ASN A 100 -2.06 15.07 -14.41
CA ASN A 100 -2.17 13.98 -15.37
C ASN A 100 -0.86 13.71 -16.14
N SER A 101 0.30 14.08 -15.58
CA SER A 101 1.61 13.79 -16.14
C SER A 101 2.05 12.36 -15.80
N THR A 102 2.88 11.75 -16.65
CA THR A 102 3.45 10.42 -16.42
C THR A 102 4.97 10.49 -16.41
N HIS A 103 5.58 9.87 -15.41
CA HIS A 103 7.01 9.89 -15.14
C HIS A 103 7.55 8.47 -15.03
N LYS A 104 8.66 8.18 -15.71
CA LYS A 104 9.29 6.86 -15.67
C LYS A 104 10.40 6.86 -14.60
N CYS A 105 10.39 5.84 -13.76
CA CYS A 105 11.32 5.69 -12.65
C CYS A 105 11.91 4.26 -12.63
N SER A 106 13.16 4.17 -12.21
CA SER A 106 13.79 2.90 -11.81
C SER A 106 13.75 2.80 -10.29
N ALA A 107 13.42 1.64 -9.74
CA ALA A 107 13.31 1.47 -8.30
C ALA A 107 13.87 0.14 -7.83
N GLU A 108 14.38 0.13 -6.60
CA GLU A 108 14.74 -1.06 -5.86
C GLU A 108 13.92 -1.16 -4.57
N VAL A 109 13.42 -2.35 -4.25
CA VAL A 109 12.71 -2.65 -3.00
C VAL A 109 13.31 -3.89 -2.37
N LEU A 110 13.72 -3.82 -1.11
CA LEU A 110 14.08 -5.00 -0.31
C LEU A 110 12.99 -5.23 0.73
N PHE A 111 12.31 -6.37 0.64
CA PHE A 111 11.44 -6.84 1.71
C PHE A 111 12.27 -7.67 2.69
N PRO A 112 12.43 -7.23 3.95
CA PRO A 112 13.29 -7.90 4.90
C PRO A 112 12.72 -9.25 5.36
N ARG A 113 13.61 -10.22 5.60
CA ARG A 113 13.29 -11.53 6.17
C ARG A 113 13.62 -11.57 7.67
N GLY A 114 12.70 -12.05 8.49
CA GLY A 114 12.92 -12.20 9.94
C GLY A 114 11.63 -12.47 10.72
N GLU A 115 11.76 -12.88 11.98
CA GLU A 115 10.61 -13.10 12.89
C GLU A 115 9.86 -11.81 13.20
N ILE A 116 10.57 -10.68 13.22
CA ILE A 116 9.99 -9.34 13.28
C ILE A 116 9.94 -8.81 11.85
N GLN A 117 8.72 -8.71 11.31
CA GLN A 117 8.50 -8.18 9.99
C GLN A 117 8.88 -6.69 9.97
N GLY A 118 9.94 -6.35 9.24
CA GLY A 118 10.44 -4.98 9.09
C GLY A 118 9.79 -4.25 7.91
N SER A 119 9.83 -2.91 7.93
CA SER A 119 9.42 -2.10 6.79
C SER A 119 10.29 -2.39 5.56
N PRO A 120 9.74 -2.33 4.34
CA PRO A 120 10.54 -2.43 3.12
C PRO A 120 11.56 -1.29 3.03
N GLU A 121 12.76 -1.60 2.57
CA GLU A 121 13.76 -0.61 2.19
C GLU A 121 13.56 -0.27 0.71
N VAL A 122 13.40 1.02 0.40
CA VAL A 122 13.07 1.48 -0.95
C VAL A 122 14.05 2.54 -1.41
N SER A 123 14.57 2.35 -2.62
CA SER A 123 15.38 3.30 -3.38
C SER A 123 14.71 3.59 -4.71
N VAL A 124 14.67 4.86 -5.11
CA VAL A 124 14.05 5.29 -6.38
C VAL A 124 14.97 6.27 -7.07
N LEU A 125 15.18 6.05 -8.36
CA LEU A 125 15.79 7.00 -9.29
C LEU A 125 14.70 7.54 -10.21
N CYS A 126 14.31 8.79 -9.97
CA CYS A 126 13.30 9.47 -10.77
C CYS A 126 13.48 10.99 -10.73
N GLU A 127 14.36 11.51 -11.60
CA GLU A 127 14.79 12.92 -11.59
C GLU A 127 13.63 13.89 -11.83
N GLU A 128 12.65 13.50 -12.64
CA GLU A 128 11.52 14.37 -13.03
C GLU A 128 10.57 14.69 -11.86
N LEU A 129 10.47 13.82 -10.86
CA LEU A 129 9.51 14.01 -9.75
C LEU A 129 9.86 15.22 -8.87
N GLU A 130 11.14 15.56 -8.77
CA GLU A 130 11.62 16.71 -7.99
C GLU A 130 11.30 18.04 -8.65
N THR A 131 11.09 18.03 -9.98
CA THR A 131 10.76 19.23 -10.76
C THR A 131 9.28 19.64 -10.64
N LEU A 132 8.43 18.73 -10.16
CA LEU A 132 7.00 18.97 -9.99
C LEU A 132 6.74 19.91 -8.80
N ASN A 133 6.43 21.16 -9.11
CA ASN A 133 6.25 22.21 -8.10
C ASN A 133 4.77 22.49 -7.82
N THR A 134 4.33 22.20 -6.61
CA THR A 134 2.99 22.51 -6.08
C THR A 134 3.00 23.59 -5.00
N THR A 135 4.15 24.22 -4.75
CA THR A 135 4.38 25.14 -3.63
C THR A 135 3.33 26.26 -3.57
N LYS A 136 2.93 26.81 -4.71
CA LYS A 136 1.95 27.90 -4.76
C LYS A 136 0.57 27.45 -4.26
N ASP A 137 0.11 26.28 -4.70
CA ASP A 137 -1.21 25.75 -4.34
C ASP A 137 -1.21 25.24 -2.89
N ASP A 138 -0.11 24.58 -2.49
CA ASP A 138 0.13 24.16 -1.11
C ASP A 138 0.13 25.38 -0.16
N GLU A 139 0.81 26.47 -0.49
CA GLU A 139 0.82 27.71 0.31
C GLU A 139 -0.55 28.36 0.36
N ALA A 140 -1.27 28.43 -0.76
CA ALA A 140 -2.63 28.98 -0.80
C ALA A 140 -3.59 28.20 0.10
N LEU A 141 -3.53 26.86 0.05
CA LEU A 141 -4.32 26.00 0.95
C LEU A 141 -3.90 26.20 2.41
N TYR A 142 -2.61 26.25 2.70
CA TYR A 142 -2.11 26.45 4.05
C TYR A 142 -2.60 27.78 4.65
N GLN A 143 -2.52 28.88 3.90
CA GLN A 143 -3.05 30.18 4.33
C GLN A 143 -4.58 30.16 4.50
N LYS A 144 -5.32 29.48 3.59
CA LYS A 144 -6.77 29.30 3.71
C LYS A 144 -7.14 28.54 5.00
N LEU A 145 -6.41 27.48 5.34
CA LEU A 145 -6.64 26.68 6.55
C LEU A 145 -6.21 27.40 7.83
N LYS A 146 -5.22 28.29 7.76
CA LYS A 146 -4.73 29.09 8.89
C LYS A 146 -5.64 30.26 9.24
N THR A 147 -6.27 30.89 8.24
CA THR A 147 -7.10 32.10 8.41
C THR A 147 -8.58 31.80 8.65
N ARG A 148 -8.98 30.53 8.52
CA ARG A 148 -10.37 30.10 8.71
C ARG A 148 -10.81 30.30 10.17
N GLN A 149 -11.99 30.89 10.37
CA GLN A 149 -12.55 31.09 11.71
C GLN A 149 -13.08 29.79 12.34
N SER A 150 -13.50 28.83 11.52
CA SER A 150 -14.00 27.52 11.96
C SER A 150 -13.00 26.41 11.63
N MET A 151 -12.92 25.41 12.51
CA MET A 151 -12.12 24.21 12.29
C MET A 151 -12.61 23.46 11.05
N VAL A 152 -11.68 22.97 10.23
CA VAL A 152 -12.03 22.10 9.12
C VAL A 152 -12.44 20.74 9.65
N VAL A 153 -13.67 20.34 9.29
CA VAL A 153 -14.20 19.00 9.51
C VAL A 153 -14.62 18.44 8.15
N ALA A 154 -14.08 17.29 7.79
CA ALA A 154 -14.52 16.53 6.62
C ALA A 154 -14.74 15.08 7.03
N GLN A 155 -15.72 14.42 6.42
CA GLN A 155 -16.06 13.03 6.73
C GLN A 155 -16.35 12.28 5.46
N ASN A 156 -16.06 10.98 5.46
CA ASN A 156 -16.37 10.05 4.38
C ASN A 156 -15.95 10.60 3.00
N LEU A 157 -14.64 10.76 2.78
CA LEU A 157 -14.07 11.13 1.49
C LEU A 157 -13.41 9.89 0.87
N PRO A 158 -13.81 9.43 -0.33
CA PRO A 158 -15.06 9.75 -1.00
C PRO A 158 -16.29 9.28 -0.21
N ASP A 159 -17.45 9.82 -0.53
CA ASP A 159 -18.71 9.38 0.07
C ASP A 159 -19.11 7.98 -0.45
N SER A 160 -20.27 7.47 -0.01
CA SER A 160 -20.74 6.14 -0.42
C SER A 160 -21.00 5.98 -1.92
N HIS A 161 -21.03 7.07 -2.68
CA HIS A 161 -21.24 7.09 -4.13
C HIS A 161 -19.94 7.39 -4.89
N GLY A 162 -18.80 7.48 -4.20
CA GLY A 162 -17.53 7.83 -4.82
C GLY A 162 -17.35 9.33 -5.07
N HIS A 163 -18.25 10.18 -4.56
CA HIS A 163 -18.20 11.62 -4.78
C HIS A 163 -17.29 12.32 -3.75
N ILE A 164 -16.59 13.36 -4.21
CA ILE A 164 -15.76 14.24 -3.39
C ILE A 164 -16.05 15.67 -3.81
N ASP A 165 -16.50 16.49 -2.87
CA ASP A 165 -16.64 17.93 -3.08
C ASP A 165 -15.28 18.52 -3.54
N PRO A 166 -15.23 19.33 -4.61
CA PRO A 166 -13.99 19.97 -5.08
C PRO A 166 -13.17 20.64 -3.97
N ASP A 167 -13.80 21.29 -3.00
CA ASP A 167 -13.13 21.97 -1.88
C ASP A 167 -12.48 20.98 -0.88
N MET A 168 -12.93 19.72 -0.88
CA MET A 168 -12.44 18.64 0.00
C MET A 168 -11.41 17.74 -0.68
N LYS A 169 -11.21 17.86 -2.00
CA LYS A 169 -10.19 17.07 -2.73
C LYS A 169 -8.78 17.18 -2.13
N PRO A 170 -8.29 18.37 -1.72
CA PRO A 170 -6.95 18.44 -1.12
C PRO A 170 -6.84 17.65 0.19
N LEU A 171 -7.93 17.53 0.97
CA LEU A 171 -7.95 16.73 2.20
C LEU A 171 -7.99 15.23 1.90
N TRP A 172 -8.68 14.83 0.82
CA TRP A 172 -8.62 13.46 0.31
C TRP A 172 -7.20 13.07 -0.11
N TYR A 173 -6.54 13.93 -0.89
CA TYR A 173 -5.15 13.73 -1.33
C TYR A 173 -4.17 13.72 -0.17
N LEU A 174 -4.34 14.63 0.81
CA LEU A 174 -3.59 14.60 2.07
C LEU A 174 -3.79 13.26 2.80
N GLY A 175 -5.01 12.74 2.81
CA GLY A 175 -5.33 11.43 3.36
C GLY A 175 -4.59 10.29 2.64
N ILE A 176 -4.53 10.31 1.31
CA ILE A 176 -3.74 9.35 0.53
C ILE A 176 -2.26 9.44 0.92
N VAL A 177 -1.67 10.63 0.93
CA VAL A 177 -0.25 10.82 1.27
C VAL A 177 0.05 10.34 2.69
N ALA A 178 -0.77 10.74 3.67
CA ALA A 178 -0.62 10.31 5.06
C ALA A 178 -0.77 8.79 5.20
N SER A 179 -1.71 8.19 4.46
CA SER A 179 -1.92 6.74 4.46
C SER A 179 -0.71 5.97 3.94
N SER A 180 0.02 6.53 2.96
CA SER A 180 1.21 5.88 2.39
C SER A 180 2.33 5.65 3.41
N PHE A 181 2.43 6.41 4.49
CA PHE A 181 3.40 6.14 5.57
C PHE A 181 3.14 4.80 6.24
N ILE A 182 1.87 4.50 6.55
CA ILE A 182 1.46 3.23 7.15
C ILE A 182 1.55 2.13 6.11
N MET A 183 1.01 2.37 4.91
CA MET A 183 1.01 1.33 3.87
C MET A 183 2.43 0.93 3.48
N LEU A 184 3.39 1.85 3.43
CA LEU A 184 4.79 1.51 3.24
C LEU A 184 5.31 0.69 4.42
N LYS A 185 5.16 1.20 5.64
CA LYS A 185 5.67 0.55 6.86
C LYS A 185 5.18 -0.89 7.02
N GLU A 186 3.91 -1.13 6.73
CA GLU A 186 3.25 -2.43 6.90
C GLU A 186 3.33 -3.31 5.64
N SER A 187 3.96 -2.83 4.55
CA SER A 187 4.06 -3.58 3.30
C SER A 187 5.01 -4.77 3.42
N THR A 188 4.60 -5.87 2.80
CA THR A 188 5.32 -7.14 2.69
C THR A 188 5.15 -7.67 1.26
N GLU A 189 5.88 -8.73 0.91
CA GLU A 189 5.72 -9.42 -0.38
C GLU A 189 4.30 -9.94 -0.63
N ASN A 190 3.48 -10.07 0.43
CA ASN A 190 2.15 -10.65 0.38
C ASN A 190 1.01 -9.63 0.54
N THR A 191 1.32 -8.35 0.78
CA THR A 191 0.31 -7.31 0.98
C THR A 191 0.13 -6.43 -0.25
N LEU A 192 -1.10 -5.99 -0.47
CA LEU A 192 -1.43 -4.95 -1.46
C LEU A 192 -2.40 -3.97 -0.80
N TYR A 193 -1.84 -2.97 -0.13
CA TYR A 193 -2.62 -1.92 0.51
C TYR A 193 -3.04 -0.87 -0.51
N ASN A 194 -4.33 -0.52 -0.50
CA ASN A 194 -4.83 0.68 -1.15
C ASN A 194 -5.65 1.51 -0.17
N MET A 195 -5.65 2.81 -0.44
CA MET A 195 -6.49 3.76 0.26
C MET A 195 -7.95 3.53 -0.16
N ALA A 196 -8.85 3.44 0.82
CA ALA A 196 -10.28 3.23 0.56
C ALA A 196 -11.10 4.50 0.84
N GLN A 197 -10.92 5.08 2.03
CA GLN A 197 -11.69 6.23 2.46
C GLN A 197 -10.96 7.01 3.57
N VAL A 198 -11.05 8.33 3.57
CA VAL A 198 -10.85 9.16 4.76
C VAL A 198 -12.20 9.26 5.47
N GLY A 199 -12.36 8.64 6.64
CA GLY A 199 -13.67 8.68 7.30
C GLY A 199 -13.87 9.94 8.15
N ASN A 200 -12.80 10.53 8.72
CA ASN A 200 -12.91 11.84 9.37
C ASN A 200 -11.57 12.60 9.36
N VAL A 201 -11.60 13.87 8.95
CA VAL A 201 -10.55 14.86 9.14
C VAL A 201 -11.05 15.90 10.13
N THR A 202 -10.32 16.15 11.20
CA THR A 202 -10.57 17.26 12.12
C THR A 202 -9.28 18.07 12.30
N GLN A 203 -9.33 19.35 11.98
CA GLN A 203 -8.23 20.28 12.26
C GLN A 203 -8.22 20.61 13.77
N LEU A 204 -7.07 20.43 14.43
CA LEU A 204 -6.92 20.72 15.86
C LEU A 204 -6.42 22.14 16.09
N VAL A 205 -5.36 22.54 15.39
CA VAL A 205 -4.70 23.86 15.43
C VAL A 205 -4.10 24.11 14.03
N CYS A 206 -3.72 25.36 13.67
CA CYS A 206 -3.24 25.76 12.34
C CYS A 206 -2.18 24.85 11.65
N GLN A 207 -1.47 23.99 12.38
CA GLN A 207 -0.49 23.03 11.85
C GLN A 207 -0.85 21.55 12.10
N PHE A 208 -1.77 21.27 13.04
CA PHE A 208 -2.07 19.91 13.48
C PHE A 208 -3.38 19.43 12.90
N TYR A 209 -3.33 18.34 12.14
CA TYR A 209 -4.50 17.65 11.60
C TYR A 209 -4.62 16.29 12.26
N TYR A 210 -5.80 16.01 12.79
CA TYR A 210 -6.17 14.67 13.18
C TYR A 210 -6.94 14.03 12.03
N ILE A 211 -6.44 12.92 11.48
CA ILE A 211 -7.03 12.25 10.33
C ILE A 211 -7.30 10.78 10.70
N LYS A 212 -8.58 10.41 10.75
CA LYS A 212 -9.02 9.01 10.76
C LYS A 212 -9.08 8.49 9.34
N LEU A 213 -8.24 7.50 9.04
CA LEU A 213 -8.07 6.88 7.72
C LEU A 213 -8.60 5.44 7.74
N TYR A 214 -9.31 5.07 6.69
CA TYR A 214 -9.80 3.71 6.46
C TYR A 214 -9.04 3.16 5.26
N PHE A 215 -8.34 2.04 5.47
CA PHE A 215 -7.52 1.36 4.48
C PHE A 215 -8.25 0.11 3.99
N CYS A 216 -8.09 -0.22 2.72
CA CYS A 216 -8.47 -1.54 2.20
C CYS A 216 -7.21 -2.36 1.93
N LEU A 217 -7.10 -3.52 2.57
CA LEU A 217 -6.23 -4.60 2.13
C LEU A 217 -6.91 -5.31 0.96
N ASN A 218 -6.36 -5.16 -0.25
CA ASN A 218 -7.00 -5.72 -1.43
C ASN A 218 -6.76 -7.24 -1.59
N VAL A 219 -5.78 -7.81 -0.88
CA VAL A 219 -5.46 -9.24 -0.98
C VAL A 219 -6.45 -10.13 -0.22
N ILE A 220 -7.00 -9.64 0.89
CA ILE A 220 -7.97 -10.38 1.73
C ILE A 220 -9.35 -9.72 1.79
N GLN A 221 -9.56 -8.64 1.02
CA GLN A 221 -10.77 -7.81 1.07
C GLN A 221 -11.11 -7.30 2.49
N GLU A 222 -10.11 -7.12 3.35
CA GLU A 222 -10.32 -6.62 4.71
C GLU A 222 -10.13 -5.10 4.75
N ILE A 223 -11.07 -4.41 5.40
CA ILE A 223 -10.91 -2.99 5.72
C ILE A 223 -10.17 -2.87 7.05
N ILE A 224 -8.90 -2.46 7.00
CA ILE A 224 -8.14 -2.12 8.20
C ILE A 224 -8.31 -0.64 8.49
N ARG A 225 -8.60 -0.31 9.74
CA ARG A 225 -8.81 1.07 10.16
C ARG A 225 -7.61 1.58 10.93
N TRP A 226 -7.14 2.77 10.58
CA TRP A 226 -6.13 3.45 11.37
C TRP A 226 -6.53 4.88 11.70
N LYS A 227 -5.96 5.35 12.78
CA LYS A 227 -6.09 6.70 13.26
C LYS A 227 -4.70 7.32 13.24
N LEU A 228 -4.57 8.46 12.56
CA LEU A 228 -3.32 9.18 12.42
C LEU A 228 -3.45 10.58 13.00
N GLN A 229 -2.40 11.01 13.70
CA GLN A 229 -2.16 12.41 13.96
C GLN A 229 -1.03 12.85 13.03
N ILE A 230 -1.26 13.88 12.23
CA ILE A 230 -0.28 14.38 11.28
C ILE A 230 -0.03 15.88 11.47
N ASN A 231 1.15 16.32 11.06
CA ASN A 231 1.48 17.71 10.82
C ASN A 231 1.70 17.89 9.31
N TRP A 232 1.21 19.00 8.77
CA TRP A 232 1.47 19.36 7.37
C TRP A 232 1.70 20.87 7.23
N SER A 233 2.75 21.20 6.48
CA SER A 233 2.97 22.55 5.94
C SER A 233 3.63 22.46 4.56
N PRO A 234 3.56 23.52 3.74
CA PRO A 234 4.19 23.55 2.42
C PRO A 234 5.70 23.31 2.48
N LEU A 235 6.37 23.79 3.55
CA LEU A 235 7.81 23.66 3.73
C LEU A 235 8.24 22.28 4.26
N GLU A 236 7.48 21.73 5.21
CA GLU A 236 7.87 20.50 5.91
C GLU A 236 7.28 19.23 5.28
N GLY A 237 6.31 19.36 4.38
CA GLY A 237 5.55 18.23 3.85
C GLY A 237 4.66 17.58 4.91
N VAL A 238 4.26 16.34 4.65
CA VAL A 238 3.43 15.56 5.57
C VAL A 238 4.30 14.80 6.56
N LYS A 239 4.01 14.92 7.86
CA LYS A 239 4.68 14.18 8.93
C LYS A 239 3.67 13.46 9.81
N VAL A 240 3.80 12.15 9.93
CA VAL A 240 2.98 11.34 10.85
C VAL A 240 3.59 11.40 12.25
N GLN A 241 2.82 11.90 13.22
CA GLN A 241 3.22 12.04 14.62
C GLN A 241 2.83 10.81 15.44
N GLN A 242 1.60 10.33 15.24
CA GLN A 242 1.06 9.16 15.94
C GLN A 242 0.27 8.31 14.96
N MET A 243 0.34 6.99 15.14
CA MET A 243 -0.38 6.00 14.38
C MET A 243 -0.99 4.97 15.33
N GLU A 244 -2.29 4.71 15.19
CA GLU A 244 -3.03 3.76 16.03
C GLU A 244 -3.88 2.87 15.13
N LYS A 245 -3.62 1.55 15.15
CA LYS A 245 -4.48 0.57 14.47
C LYS A 245 -5.76 0.44 15.28
N MET A 246 -6.89 0.65 14.64
CA MET A 246 -8.20 0.58 15.30
C MET A 246 -8.74 -0.86 15.24
N PRO A 247 -9.50 -1.30 16.27
CA PRO A 247 -10.09 -2.64 16.30
C PRO A 247 -11.09 -2.85 15.15
N HIS A 248 -11.34 -4.11 14.79
CA HIS A 248 -12.32 -4.48 13.77
C HIS A 248 -13.77 -4.32 14.31
N CYS A 249 -14.75 -3.97 13.47
CA CYS A 249 -16.04 -3.43 13.94
C CYS A 249 -17.04 -4.47 14.48
N HIS A 250 -16.61 -5.70 14.78
CA HIS A 250 -17.44 -6.70 15.44
C HIS A 250 -17.62 -6.43 16.93
N GLU A 251 -16.74 -5.63 17.55
CA GLU A 251 -16.74 -5.36 19.00
C GLU A 251 -17.39 -4.02 19.39
N CYS A 252 -17.77 -3.18 18.42
CA CYS A 252 -18.35 -1.86 18.68
C CYS A 252 -19.84 -1.89 19.08
N LYS A 253 -20.46 -3.08 19.21
CA LYS A 253 -21.84 -3.25 19.65
C LYS A 253 -21.94 -4.08 20.93
N LYS A 254 -21.58 -3.49 22.06
CA LYS A 254 -22.40 -3.60 23.26
C LYS A 254 -22.74 -2.19 23.72
N PRO A 255 -23.97 -1.69 23.49
CA PRO A 255 -24.43 -0.56 24.28
C PRO A 255 -24.28 -0.94 25.76
N PRO A 256 -23.87 0.00 26.64
CA PRO A 256 -23.91 -0.27 28.07
C PRO A 256 -25.34 -0.68 28.41
N ASN A 257 -25.48 -1.86 29.04
CA ASN A 257 -26.76 -2.27 29.59
C ASN A 257 -27.22 -1.15 30.53
N THR A 258 -28.29 -0.47 30.15
CA THR A 258 -29.07 0.34 31.07
C THR A 258 -29.81 -0.64 31.97
N GLU A 259 -29.31 -0.82 33.19
CA GLU A 259 -30.14 -1.22 34.33
C GLU A 259 -31.08 -0.07 34.73
#